data_AF-A0A962L281-F1
#
_entry.id   AF-A0A962L281-F1
#
_cell.length_a   1.000
_cell.length_b   1.000
_cell.length_c   1.000
_cell.angle_alpha   90.00
_cell.angle_beta   90.00
_cell.angle_gamma   90.00
#
_symmetry.space_group_name_H-M   'P 1'
#
loop_
_entity.id
_entity.type
_entity.pdbx_description
1 polymer ?
#
loop_
_entity_poly.entity_id
_entity_poly.type
_entity_poly.pdbx_seq_one_letter_code
_entity_poly.pdbx_strand_id
1 'polypeptide(L)' 'MAPRQPPAGWTWHHAQEPGVMQLVPRVQHAPGSIFQDVLHPNGRGGYSIWGQ' A
#
# COMPACT_ATOMS: atom_id res chain seq x y z
N MET A 1 6.80 13.90 -12.62
CA MET A 1 6.45 12.47 -12.43
C MET A 1 7.00 12.03 -11.09
N ALA A 2 6.25 11.24 -10.31
CA ALA A 2 6.78 10.66 -9.08
C ALA A 2 7.88 9.63 -9.39
N PRO A 3 8.92 9.48 -8.55
CA PRO A 3 9.99 8.53 -8.79
C PRO A 3 9.46 7.09 -8.80
N ARG A 4 9.95 6.29 -9.76
CA ARG A 4 9.54 4.89 -9.94
C ARG A 4 9.94 4.00 -8.76
N GLN A 5 11.02 4.37 -8.06
CA GLN A 5 11.44 3.73 -6.81
C GLN A 5 11.06 4.61 -5.62
N PRO A 6 10.47 4.03 -4.56
CA PRO A 6 10.20 4.75 -3.33
C PRO A 6 11.52 5.04 -2.57
N PRO A 7 11.57 6.08 -1.72
CA PRO A 7 12.69 6.34 -0.83
C PRO A 7 13.00 5.15 0.09
N ALA A 8 14.23 5.10 0.63
CA ALA A 8 14.63 4.06 1.56
C ALA A 8 13.67 3.98 2.76
N GLY A 9 13.20 2.77 3.09
CA GLY A 9 12.22 2.54 4.15
C GLY A 9 10.76 2.76 3.76
N TRP A 10 10.46 3.14 2.50
CA TRP A 10 9.10 3.35 2.01
C TRP A 10 8.71 2.36 0.91
N THR A 11 7.41 2.26 0.64
CA THR A 11 6.85 1.46 -0.45
C THR A 11 5.57 2.09 -0.98
N TRP A 12 5.25 1.83 -2.25
CA TRP A 12 3.98 2.21 -2.84
C TRP A 12 2.93 1.16 -2.50
N HIS A 13 1.81 1.60 -1.95
CA HIS A 13 0.64 0.81 -1.61
C HIS A 13 -0.53 1.22 -2.52
N HIS A 14 -1.26 0.24 -3.04
CA HIS A 14 -2.50 0.48 -3.77
C HIS A 14 -3.62 0.75 -2.76
N ALA A 15 -4.08 1.99 -2.66
CA ALA A 15 -5.15 2.37 -1.73
C ALA A 15 -6.49 1.74 -2.13
N GLN A 16 -7.49 1.78 -1.26
CA GLN A 16 -8.84 1.29 -1.61
C GLN A 16 -9.47 2.08 -2.77
N GLU A 17 -9.15 3.37 -2.88
CA GLU A 17 -9.61 4.21 -3.99
C GLU A 17 -8.91 3.81 -5.31
N PRO A 18 -9.67 3.49 -6.37
CA PRO A 18 -9.09 3.11 -7.66
C PRO A 18 -8.14 4.16 -8.25
N GLY A 19 -6.98 3.70 -8.70
CA GLY A 19 -5.96 4.56 -9.31
C GLY A 19 -5.09 5.35 -8.33
N VAL A 20 -5.36 5.25 -7.02
CA VAL A 20 -4.60 5.99 -6.00
C VAL A 20 -3.46 5.14 -5.43
N MET A 21 -2.24 5.63 -5.62
CA MET A 21 -1.05 5.07 -4.97
C MET A 21 -0.70 5.91 -3.74
N GLN A 22 -0.53 5.25 -2.60
CA GLN A 22 -0.10 5.87 -1.34
C GLN A 22 1.33 5.46 -1.01
N LEU A 23 2.15 6.42 -0.64
CA LEU A 23 3.49 6.14 -0.13
C LEU A 23 3.37 5.83 1.37
N VAL A 24 3.74 4.62 1.77
CA VAL A 24 3.66 4.17 3.17
C VAL A 24 5.00 3.63 3.65
N PRO A 25 5.35 3.77 4.94
CA PRO A 25 6.52 3.11 5.50
C PRO A 25 6.45 1.61 5.28
N ARG A 26 7.57 1.01 4.84
CA ARG A 26 7.67 -0.42 4.53
C ARG A 26 7.29 -1.29 5.72
N VAL A 27 7.62 -0.86 6.94
CA VAL A 27 7.29 -1.56 8.18
C VAL A 27 5.79 -1.58 8.47
N GLN A 28 5.05 -0.56 8.03
CA GLN A 28 3.58 -0.54 8.14
C GLN A 28 2.94 -1.46 7.11
N HIS A 29 3.51 -1.57 5.90
CA HIS A 29 3.02 -2.47 4.86
C HIS A 29 3.53 -3.92 4.97
N ALA A 30 4.24 -4.26 6.05
CA ALA A 30 4.72 -5.61 6.29
C ALA A 30 3.57 -6.53 6.75
N PRO A 31 3.51 -7.79 6.29
CA PRO A 31 2.53 -8.75 6.79
C PRO A 31 2.60 -8.90 8.32
N GLY A 32 1.43 -8.86 8.97
CA GLY A 32 1.32 -8.97 10.43
C GLY A 32 1.60 -7.67 11.21
N SER A 33 1.81 -6.55 10.52
CA SER A 33 1.86 -5.24 11.19
C SER A 33 0.49 -4.89 11.80
N ILE A 34 0.48 -4.03 12.82
CA ILE A 34 -0.77 -3.49 13.39
C ILE A 34 -1.58 -2.64 12.40
N PHE A 35 -0.98 -2.26 11.26
CA PHE A 35 -1.62 -1.45 10.22
C PHE A 35 -2.27 -2.32 9.15
N GLN A 36 -2.19 -3.65 9.26
CA GLN A 36 -2.68 -4.56 8.23
C GLN A 36 -4.18 -4.35 7.95
N ASP A 37 -5.01 -4.21 8.99
CA ASP A 37 -6.45 -4.00 8.82
C ASP A 37 -6.79 -2.59 8.29
N VAL A 38 -5.93 -1.61 8.53
CA VAL A 38 -6.11 -0.24 8.01
C VAL A 38 -5.74 -0.18 6.53
N LEU A 39 -4.65 -0.82 6.13
CA LEU A 39 -4.15 -0.82 4.75
C LEU A 39 -4.87 -1.86 3.88
N HIS A 40 -5.34 -2.96 4.47
CA HIS A 40 -6.02 -4.06 3.78
C HIS A 40 -7.29 -4.50 4.53
N PRO A 41 -8.34 -3.65 4.59
CA PRO A 41 -9.58 -4.01 5.25
C PRO A 41 -10.17 -5.31 4.68
N ASN A 42 -10.65 -6.18 5.55
CA ASN A 42 -11.13 -7.53 5.20
C ASN A 42 -10.07 -8.38 4.45
N GLY A 43 -8.79 -8.10 4.67
CA GLY A 43 -7.67 -8.81 4.03
C GLY A 43 -7.48 -8.45 2.55
N ARG A 44 -8.12 -7.39 2.04
CA ARG A 44 -8.01 -6.97 0.64
C ARG A 44 -7.42 -5.58 0.52
N GLY A 45 -6.34 -5.45 -0.24
CA GLY A 45 -5.75 -4.17 -0.63
C GLY A 45 -6.18 -3.73 -2.03
N GLY A 46 -5.89 -2.48 -2.38
CA GLY A 46 -6.21 -1.89 -3.68
C GLY A 46 -5.69 -2.66 -4.89
N TYR A 47 -4.57 -3.39 -4.73
CA TYR A 47 -4.02 -4.21 -5.81
C TYR A 47 -5.04 -5.27 -6.25
N SER A 48 -5.71 -5.91 -5.29
CA SER A 48 -6.74 -6.92 -5.57
C SER A 48 -8.08 -6.33 -6.05
N ILE A 49 -8.29 -5.02 -5.85
CA ILE A 49 -9.52 -4.32 -6.22
C ILE A 49 -9.40 -3.76 -7.64
N TRP A 50 -8.27 -3.14 -7.98
CA TRP A 50 -8.12 -2.39 -9.23
C TRP A 50 -6.70 -2.41 -9.83
N GLY A 51 -5.67 -2.85 -9.11
CA GLY A 51 -4.28 -2.80 -9.56
C GLY A 51 -3.81 -3.99 -10.42
N GLN A 52 -4.73 -4.80 -10.94
CA GLN A 52 -4.43 -5.96 -11.78
C GLN A 52 -3.93 -5.56 -13.18
#